data_AF-A0A2J7ZM80-F1
#
_entry.id   AF-A0A2J7ZM80-F1
#
_cell.length_a   1.000
_cell.length_b   1.000
_cell.length_c   1.000
_cell.angle_alpha   90.00
_cell.angle_beta   90.00
_cell.angle_gamma   90.00
#
_symmetry.space_group_name_H-M   'P 1'
#
loop_
_entity.id
_entity.type
_entity.pdbx_description
1 polymer ?
#
loop_
_entity_poly.entity_id
_entity_poly.type
_entity_poly.pdbx_seq_one_letter_code
_entity_poly.pdbx_strand_id
1 'polypeptide(L)' 'MRAWTNLGISYANLGEYDRSAAFYVRALGLNAAAEHVWGYLRTSLACSGRLELMGAVESKDLAALQTALPLE' A
#
# COMPACT_ATOMS: atom_id res chain seq x y z
N MET A 1 -1.23 -7.32 -11.32
CA MET A 1 -0.32 -6.78 -10.30
C MET A 1 0.36 -5.49 -10.75
N ARG A 2 1.17 -5.49 -11.82
CA ARG A 2 1.95 -4.32 -12.28
C ARG A 2 1.14 -3.02 -12.52
N ALA A 3 -0.07 -3.13 -13.08
CA ALA A 3 -0.95 -1.97 -13.29
C ALA A 3 -1.37 -1.28 -11.99
N TRP A 4 -1.67 -2.06 -10.94
CA TRP A 4 -2.06 -1.52 -9.63
C TRP A 4 -0.88 -0.84 -8.93
N THR A 5 0.32 -1.40 -9.05
CA THR A 5 1.54 -0.75 -8.54
C THR A 5 1.76 0.60 -9.23
N ASN A 6 1.59 0.67 -10.56
CA ASN A 6 1.74 1.93 -11.30
C ASN A 6 0.67 2.96 -10.91
N LEU A 7 -0.59 2.54 -10.71
CA LEU A 7 -1.64 3.41 -10.19
C LEU A 7 -1.27 3.96 -8.81
N GLY A 8 -0.80 3.10 -7.89
CA GLY A 8 -0.30 3.55 -6.59
C GLY A 8 0.78 4.61 -6.70
N ILE A 9 1.75 4.43 -7.60
CA ILE A 9 2.82 5.42 -7.85
C ILE A 9 2.24 6.73 -8.38
N SER A 10 1.29 6.67 -9.32
CA SER A 10 0.62 7.86 -9.84
C SER A 10 -0.09 8.65 -8.74
N TYR A 11 -0.81 7.98 -7.84
CA TYR A 11 -1.48 8.64 -6.71
C TYR A 11 -0.49 9.17 -5.68
N ALA A 12 0.61 8.46 -5.39
CA ALA A 12 1.67 8.97 -4.52
C ALA A 12 2.28 10.26 -5.08
N ASN A 13 2.50 10.33 -6.40
CA ASN A 13 3.01 11.53 -7.06
C ASN A 13 2.02 12.71 -7.04
N LEU A 14 0.71 12.43 -6.94
CA LEU A 14 -0.32 13.45 -6.73
C LEU A 14 -0.44 13.88 -5.26
N GLY A 15 0.32 13.28 -4.35
CA GLY A 15 0.21 13.49 -2.89
C GLY A 15 -0.98 12.78 -2.26
N GLU A 16 -1.72 11.97 -3.02
CA GLU A 16 -2.85 11.18 -2.53
C GLU A 16 -2.36 9.85 -1.94
N TYR A 17 -1.63 9.94 -0.82
CA TYR A 17 -0.95 8.80 -0.21
C TYR A 17 -1.89 7.72 0.32
N ASP A 18 -3.08 8.08 0.83
CA ASP A 18 -4.08 7.11 1.30
C ASP A 18 -4.59 6.21 0.16
N ARG A 19 -4.93 6.82 -1.00
CA ARG A 19 -5.37 6.05 -2.18
C ARG A 19 -4.22 5.22 -2.76
N SER A 20 -3.02 5.80 -2.81
CA SER A 20 -1.80 5.09 -3.20
C SER A 20 -1.60 3.80 -2.39
N ALA A 21 -1.74 3.88 -1.06
CA ALA A 21 -1.60 2.73 -0.17
C ALA A 21 -2.62 1.64 -0.48
N ALA A 22 -3.89 1.98 -0.71
CA ALA A 22 -4.92 1.00 -1.08
C ALA A 22 -4.59 0.25 -2.40
N PHE A 23 -4.07 0.96 -3.41
CA PHE A 23 -3.63 0.32 -4.65
C PHE A 23 -2.43 -0.61 -4.47
N TYR A 24 -1.47 -0.24 -3.61
CA TYR A 24 -0.35 -1.13 -3.29
C TYR A 24 -0.79 -2.38 -2.54
N VAL A 25 -1.71 -2.25 -1.57
CA VAL A 25 -2.31 -3.39 -0.87
C VAL A 25 -3.02 -4.32 -1.85
N ARG A 26 -3.75 -3.78 -2.84
CA ARG A 26 -4.36 -4.59 -3.90
C ARG A 26 -3.32 -5.27 -4.79
N ALA A 27 -2.23 -4.58 -5.14
CA ALA A 27 -1.15 -5.16 -5.92
C ALA A 27 -0.50 -6.34 -5.18
N LEU A 28 -0.27 -6.20 -3.86
CA LEU A 28 0.26 -7.23 -2.98
C LEU A 28 -0.71 -8.40 -2.81
N GLY A 29 -2.02 -8.17 -2.80
CA GLY A 29 -3.01 -9.25 -2.82
C GLY A 29 -3.01 -10.10 -4.08
N LEU A 30 -2.49 -9.57 -5.19
CA LEU A 30 -2.28 -10.35 -6.42
C LEU A 30 -0.91 -11.03 -6.46
N ASN A 31 0.10 -10.47 -5.81
CA ASN A 31 1.41 -11.09 -5.65
C ASN A 31 2.11 -10.53 -4.41
N ALA A 32 2.06 -11.29 -3.32
CA ALA A 32 2.66 -10.92 -2.04
C ALA A 32 4.20 -10.95 -2.07
N ALA A 33 4.83 -11.64 -3.04
CA ALA A 33 6.27 -11.72 -3.19
C ALA A 33 6.89 -10.46 -3.85
N ALA A 34 6.07 -9.46 -4.17
CA ALA A 34 6.53 -8.18 -4.70
C ALA A 34 7.13 -7.30 -3.60
N GLU A 35 8.34 -7.64 -3.14
CA GLU A 35 9.05 -6.96 -2.04
C GLU A 35 9.17 -5.44 -2.22
N HIS A 36 9.36 -4.97 -3.45
CA HIS A 36 9.44 -3.53 -3.74
C HIS A 36 8.13 -2.78 -3.43
N VAL A 37 6.97 -3.44 -3.55
CA VAL A 37 5.66 -2.81 -3.30
C VAL A 37 5.44 -2.56 -1.80
N TRP A 38 5.96 -3.44 -0.93
CA TRP A 38 5.95 -3.20 0.52
C TRP A 38 6.71 -1.93 0.89
N GLY A 39 7.82 -1.66 0.21
CA GLY A 39 8.57 -0.41 0.37
C GLY A 39 7.74 0.83 0.00
N TYR A 40 7.05 0.78 -1.14
CA TYR A 40 6.18 1.89 -1.58
C TYR A 40 4.96 2.09 -0.68
N LEU A 41 4.36 1.00 -0.19
CA LEU A 41 3.29 1.04 0.78
C LEU A 41 3.75 1.71 2.07
N ARG A 42 4.89 1.29 2.62
CA ARG A 42 5.47 1.89 3.83
C ARG A 42 5.71 3.39 3.66
N THR A 43 6.28 3.81 2.54
CA THR A 43 6.48 5.24 2.26
C THR A 43 5.16 5.99 2.18
N SER A 44 4.15 5.43 1.51
CA SER A 44 2.83 6.09 1.41
C SER A 44 2.17 6.22 2.79
N LEU A 45 2.24 5.20 3.64
CA LEU A 45 1.70 5.26 5.01
C LEU A 45 2.43 6.29 5.88
N ALA A 46 3.75 6.40 5.73
CA ALA A 46 4.53 7.42 6.44
C ALA A 46 4.10 8.83 6.00
N CYS A 47 3.91 9.04 4.70
CA CYS A 47 3.46 10.32 4.16
C CYS A 47 1.99 10.65 4.47
N SER A 48 1.12 9.64 4.59
CA SER A 48 -0.28 9.84 5.01
C SER A 48 -0.45 9.98 6.53
N GLY A 49 0.60 9.70 7.32
CA GLY A 49 0.57 9.74 8.78
C GLY A 49 -0.05 8.51 9.44
N ARG A 50 -0.35 7.44 8.67
CA ARG A 50 -0.93 6.18 9.17
C ARG A 50 0.11 5.27 9.81
N LEU A 51 0.75 5.76 10.86
CA LEU A 51 1.82 5.05 11.56
C LEU A 51 1.33 3.80 12.29
N GLU A 52 0.03 3.73 12.61
CA GLU A 52 -0.61 2.57 13.23
C GLU A 52 -0.58 1.32 12.33
N LEU A 53 -0.52 1.50 11.01
CA LEU A 53 -0.46 0.39 10.04
C LEU A 53 0.96 -0.10 9.78
N MET A 54 2.00 0.57 10.31
CA MET A 54 3.39 0.17 10.11
C MET A 54 3.68 -1.23 10.64
N GLY A 55 3.11 -1.59 11.79
CA GLY A 55 3.24 -2.94 12.34
C GLY A 55 2.69 -4.02 11.40
N ALA A 56 1.57 -3.74 10.73
CA ALA A 56 0.99 -4.65 9.75
C ALA A 56 1.82 -4.74 8.46
N VAL A 57 2.49 -3.65 8.07
CA VAL A 57 3.44 -3.67 6.94
C VAL A 57 4.70 -4.46 7.27
N GLU A 58 5.24 -4.32 8.48
CA GLU A 58 6.43 -5.05 8.94
C GLU A 58 6.19 -6.55 9.08
N SER A 59 5.02 -6.94 9.61
CA SER A 59 4.61 -8.35 9.69
C SER A 59 4.09 -8.91 8.36
N LYS A 60 3.96 -8.06 7.32
CA LYS A 60 3.33 -8.37 6.03
C LYS A 60 1.91 -8.93 6.19
N ASP A 61 1.18 -8.46 7.18
CA ASP A 61 -0.21 -8.84 7.42
C ASP A 61 -1.13 -8.14 6.41
N LEU A 62 -1.28 -8.80 5.26
CA LEU A 62 -2.09 -8.30 4.17
C LEU A 62 -3.59 -8.25 4.52
N ALA A 63 -4.09 -9.15 5.37
CA ALA A 63 -5.51 -9.18 5.72
C ALA A 63 -5.90 -7.97 6.57
N ALA A 64 -5.06 -7.61 7.54
CA ALA A 64 -5.21 -6.38 8.31
C ALA A 64 -5.16 -5.15 7.41
N LEU A 65 -4.20 -5.11 6.48
CA LEU A 65 -4.05 -3.99 5.54
C LEU A 65 -5.22 -3.85 4.57
N GLN A 66 -5.78 -4.94 4.05
CA GLN A 66 -6.96 -4.91 3.18
C GLN A 66 -8.21 -4.44 3.91
N THR A 67 -8.31 -4.74 5.21
CA THR A 67 -9.42 -4.28 6.05
C THR A 67 -9.29 -2.79 6.38
N ALA A 68 -8.07 -2.31 6.64
CA ALA A 68 -7.79 -0.92 6.97
C ALA A 68 -7.75 0.03 5.74
N LEU A 69 -7.46 -0.52 4.56
CA LEU A 69 -7.32 0.22 3.30
C LEU A 69 -8.20 -0.42 2.21
N PRO A 70 -9.53 -0.36 2.34
CA PRO A 70 -10.43 -0.83 1.30
C PRO A 70 -10.24 0.02 0.04
N LEU A 71 -10.34 -0.64 -1.12
CA LEU A 71 -10.48 0.03 -2.40
C LEU A 71 -11.98 0.30 -2.61
N GLU A 72 -12.36 1.57 -2.60
CA GLU A 72 -13.68 2.03 -3.02
C GLU A 72 -13.92 1.81 -4.52
#